data_AF-A0A0E0JTD7-F1
#
_entry.id   AF-A0A0E0JTD7-F1
#
_cell.length_a   1.000
_cell.length_b   1.000
_cell.length_c   1.000
_cell.angle_alpha   90.00
_cell.angle_beta   90.00
_cell.angle_gamma   90.00
#
_symmetry.space_group_name_H-M   'P 1'
#
loop_
_entity.id
_entity.type
_entity.pdbx_description
1 polymer ?
#
loop_
_entity_poly.entity_id
_entity_poly.type
_entity_poly.pdbx_seq_one_letter_code
_entity_poly.pdbx_strand_id
1 'polypeptide(L)'
;MADDPLLPPHRRQARRMHIGESNSTTRAGFKLFYWLASRGSCLTADNLRKQGWPNQTYCPLCSVMEETCTHLFSTCTFTIQVWALLFTGGDVFAWWMAARKILIKPHRRKMDAVVIIVSWRIWKE
;
A
#
# COMPACT_ATOMS: atom_id res chain seq x y z
N MET A 1 30.81 21.21 14.07
CA MET A 1 29.61 21.43 14.91
C MET A 1 28.56 20.47 14.41
N ALA A 2 28.19 19.52 15.27
CA ALA A 2 27.17 18.47 15.15
C ALA A 2 27.26 17.52 13.94
N ASP A 3 27.79 16.32 14.21
CA ASP A 3 27.41 15.08 13.53
C ASP A 3 25.89 15.02 13.33
N ASP A 4 25.46 14.84 12.08
CA ASP A 4 24.06 14.63 11.71
C ASP A 4 23.67 13.19 12.10
N PRO A 5 22.89 12.97 13.17
CA PRO A 5 22.66 11.63 13.70
C PRO A 5 21.55 10.96 12.89
N LEU A 6 21.97 10.04 12.01
CA LEU A 6 21.16 8.91 11.54
C LEU A 6 19.88 9.29 10.80
N LEU A 7 20.00 9.60 9.50
CA LEU A 7 18.88 9.43 8.58
C LEU A 7 18.43 7.95 8.66
N PRO A 8 17.17 7.65 9.05
CA PRO A 8 16.74 6.28 9.26
C PRO A 8 16.82 5.47 7.96
N PRO A 9 17.07 4.15 8.02
CA PRO A 9 17.16 3.31 6.83
C PRO A 9 15.90 3.49 5.97
N HIS A 10 16.13 3.70 4.67
CA HIS A 10 15.09 4.07 3.71
C HIS A 10 13.92 3.09 3.84
N ARG A 11 12.68 3.59 3.98
CA ARG A 11 11.45 2.79 4.17
C ARG A 11 11.34 1.59 3.21
N ARG A 12 11.92 1.72 2.01
CA ARG A 12 12.08 0.64 1.02
C ARG A 12 12.86 -0.57 1.54
N GLN A 13 13.89 -0.40 2.37
CA GLN A 13 14.64 -1.50 3.00
C GLN A 13 13.77 -2.31 3.97
N ALA A 14 13.01 -1.65 4.86
CA ALA A 14 12.11 -2.35 5.78
C ALA A 14 11.02 -3.14 5.02
N ARG A 15 10.45 -2.55 3.96
CA ARG A 15 9.46 -3.22 3.09
C ARG A 15 10.06 -4.39 2.29
N ARG A 16 11.31 -4.26 1.82
CA ARG A 16 12.06 -5.28 1.07
C ARG A 16 12.43 -6.48 1.94
N MET A 17 12.77 -6.25 3.22
CA MET A 17 13.07 -7.30 4.19
C MET A 17 11.83 -8.16 4.52
N HIS A 18 10.63 -7.56 4.58
CA HIS A 18 9.45 -8.27 5.08
C HIS A 18 8.80 -9.23 4.09
N ILE A 19 8.97 -9.02 2.77
CA ILE A 19 8.48 -9.95 1.75
C ILE A 19 9.62 -10.83 1.22
N GLY A 20 10.88 -10.43 1.45
CA GLY A 20 12.04 -11.06 0.87
C GLY A 20 12.23 -10.63 -0.59
N GLU A 21 13.47 -10.35 -0.96
CA GLU A 21 13.84 -9.84 -2.28
C GLU A 21 13.32 -10.73 -3.43
N SER A 22 13.38 -12.05 -3.20
CA SER A 22 12.97 -13.12 -4.12
C SER A 22 11.46 -13.24 -4.34
N ASN A 23 10.63 -12.65 -3.47
CA ASN A 23 9.16 -12.70 -3.59
C ASN A 23 8.54 -11.36 -4.02
N SER A 24 9.35 -10.33 -4.28
CA SER A 24 8.90 -8.95 -4.50
C SER A 24 8.02 -8.70 -5.74
N THR A 25 7.91 -9.68 -6.64
CA THR A 25 7.00 -9.66 -7.81
C THR A 25 6.33 -11.02 -8.06
N THR A 26 6.45 -11.97 -7.13
CA THR A 26 5.89 -13.31 -7.31
C THR A 26 4.42 -13.34 -6.93
N ARG A 27 3.69 -14.34 -7.44
CA ARG A 27 2.31 -14.63 -7.02
C ARG A 27 2.19 -14.81 -5.50
N ALA A 28 3.22 -15.35 -4.85
CA ALA A 28 3.26 -15.51 -3.40
C ALA A 28 3.38 -14.16 -2.67
N GLY A 29 4.25 -13.26 -3.15
CA GLY A 29 4.39 -11.90 -2.61
C GLY A 29 3.09 -11.10 -2.68
N PHE A 30 2.41 -11.11 -3.83
CA PHE A 30 1.11 -10.42 -3.97
C PHE A 30 0.03 -10.98 -3.03
N LYS A 31 -0.01 -12.31 -2.82
CA LYS A 31 -0.94 -12.93 -1.88
C LYS A 31 -0.64 -12.54 -0.43
N LEU A 32 0.63 -12.53 -0.04
CA LEU A 32 1.06 -12.12 1.29
C LEU A 32 0.71 -10.65 1.55
N PHE A 33 0.99 -9.76 0.61
CA PHE A 33 0.60 -8.37 0.71
C PHE A 33 -0.90 -8.18 0.81
N TYR A 34 -1.68 -8.83 -0.07
CA TYR A 34 -3.14 -8.73 0.00
C TYR A 34 -3.67 -9.15 1.38
N TRP A 35 -3.12 -10.24 1.94
CA TRP A 35 -3.46 -10.69 3.28
C TRP A 35 -3.09 -9.65 4.36
N LEU A 36 -1.89 -9.07 4.31
CA LEU A 36 -1.47 -8.00 5.24
C LEU A 36 -2.33 -6.75 5.12
N ALA A 37 -2.62 -6.31 3.89
CA ALA A 37 -3.42 -5.13 3.60
C ALA A 37 -4.85 -5.29 4.12
N SER A 38 -5.44 -6.48 3.93
CA SER A 38 -6.78 -6.79 4.42
C SER A 38 -6.91 -6.76 5.95
N ARG A 39 -5.80 -6.94 6.67
CA ARG A 39 -5.73 -6.87 8.13
C ARG A 39 -5.27 -5.50 8.64
N GLY A 40 -5.03 -4.54 7.75
CA GLY A 40 -4.43 -3.25 8.12
C GLY A 40 -3.04 -3.40 8.75
N SER A 41 -2.34 -4.51 8.47
CA SER A 41 -1.04 -4.86 9.03
C SER A 41 0.10 -4.71 8.01
N CYS A 42 -0.15 -4.03 6.88
CA CYS A 42 0.92 -3.65 5.96
C CYS A 42 1.92 -2.72 6.66
N LEU A 43 3.19 -2.74 6.22
CA LEU A 43 4.20 -1.83 6.75
C LEU A 43 3.98 -0.39 6.24
N THR A 44 3.02 0.28 6.87
CA THR A 44 2.82 1.72 6.87
C THR A 44 3.52 2.33 8.08
N ALA A 45 3.81 3.63 8.04
CA ALA A 45 4.53 4.33 9.12
C ALA A 45 3.91 4.07 10.51
N ASP A 46 2.59 4.02 10.61
CA ASP A 46 1.88 3.74 11.86
C ASP A 46 2.19 2.34 12.42
N ASN A 47 2.28 1.32 11.57
CA ASN A 47 2.58 -0.05 11.98
C ASN A 47 4.07 -0.26 12.28
N LEU A 48 4.95 0.40 11.53
CA LEU A 48 6.39 0.43 11.84
C LEU A 48 6.66 1.12 13.19
N ARG A 49 5.91 2.20 13.50
CA ARG A 49 6.00 2.90 14.79
C ARG A 49 5.60 1.99 15.95
N LYS A 50 4.54 1.17 15.80
CA LYS A 50 4.15 0.16 16.81
C LYS A 50 5.25 -0.88 17.06
N GLN A 51 6.12 -1.12 16.09
CA GLN A 51 7.25 -2.06 16.19
C GLN A 51 8.56 -1.39 16.65
N GLY A 52 8.54 -0.10 17.02
CA GLY A 52 9.72 0.63 17.46
C GLY A 52 10.70 0.98 16.33
N TRP A 53 10.29 0.85 15.06
CA TRP A 53 11.14 1.20 13.93
C TRP A 53 11.14 2.71 13.69
N PRO A 54 12.32 3.37 13.64
CA PRO A 54 12.42 4.78 13.30
C PRO A 54 11.93 4.97 11.85
N ASN A 55 10.91 5.80 11.66
CA ASN A 55 10.35 6.08 10.34
C ASN A 55 9.78 7.50 10.24
N GLN A 56 9.67 8.00 9.02
CA GLN A 56 8.90 9.20 8.69
C GLN A 56 7.41 8.92 8.90
N THR A 57 6.74 9.69 9.76
CA THR A 57 5.32 9.52 10.08
C THR A 57 4.39 9.91 8.93
N TYR A 58 4.80 10.88 8.11
CA TYR A 58 4.00 11.38 7.00
C TYR A 58 3.98 10.41 5.81
N CYS A 59 2.85 10.44 5.08
CA CYS A 59 2.66 9.75 3.81
C CYS A 59 3.70 10.23 2.78
N PRO A 60 4.41 9.33 2.08
CA PRO A 60 5.48 9.73 1.17
C PRO A 60 4.93 10.27 -0.16
N LEU A 61 3.63 10.04 -0.41
CA LEU A 61 2.96 10.41 -1.66
C LEU A 61 2.35 11.80 -1.58
N CYS A 62 1.67 12.11 -0.48
CA CYS A 62 1.04 13.43 -0.29
C CYS A 62 1.83 14.36 0.63
N SER A 63 2.68 13.83 1.51
CA SER A 63 3.43 14.59 2.53
C SER A 63 2.60 15.46 3.47
N VAL A 64 1.27 15.26 3.54
CA VAL A 64 0.35 16.07 4.35
C VAL A 64 -0.17 15.33 5.57
N MET A 65 -0.56 14.06 5.42
CA MET A 65 -1.19 13.26 6.48
C MET A 65 -0.25 12.15 6.96
N GLU A 66 -0.48 11.65 8.18
CA GLU A 66 0.19 10.44 8.66
C GLU A 66 -0.10 9.24 7.74
N GLU A 67 0.92 8.42 7.49
CA GLU A 67 0.76 7.21 6.67
C GLU A 67 0.12 6.10 7.49
N THR A 68 -1.14 5.83 7.17
CA THR A 68 -1.88 4.63 7.60
C THR A 68 -2.26 3.80 6.38
N CYS A 69 -2.63 2.53 6.57
CA CYS A 69 -3.12 1.69 5.47
C CYS A 69 -4.33 2.34 4.76
N THR A 70 -5.28 2.88 5.51
CA THR A 70 -6.46 3.56 4.98
C THR A 70 -6.08 4.81 4.19
N HIS A 71 -5.15 5.61 4.73
CA HIS A 71 -4.69 6.80 4.04
C HIS A 71 -3.99 6.43 2.73
N LEU A 72 -2.99 5.54 2.80
CA LEU A 72 -2.16 5.16 1.67
C LEU A 72 -2.97 4.59 0.50
N PHE A 73 -3.98 3.76 0.76
CA PHE A 73 -4.73 3.07 -0.29
C PHE A 73 -6.05 3.73 -0.71
N SER A 74 -6.63 4.58 0.13
CA SER A 74 -7.99 5.09 -0.10
C SER A 74 -8.11 6.61 -0.09
N THR A 75 -7.51 7.28 0.92
CA THR A 75 -7.79 8.71 1.15
C THR A 75 -6.63 9.64 0.77
N CYS A 76 -5.47 9.09 0.39
CA CYS A 76 -4.35 9.87 -0.10
C CYS A 76 -4.72 10.51 -1.43
N THR A 77 -4.47 11.82 -1.58
CA THR A 77 -4.81 12.59 -2.78
C THR A 77 -4.14 12.03 -4.04
N PHE A 78 -2.87 11.63 -3.92
CA PHE A 78 -2.15 10.95 -5.00
C PHE A 78 -2.82 9.62 -5.37
N THR A 79 -3.14 8.80 -4.38
CA THR A 79 -3.79 7.50 -4.61
C THR A 79 -5.17 7.64 -5.23
N ILE A 80 -5.96 8.62 -4.81
CA ILE A 80 -7.27 8.94 -5.42
C ILE A 80 -7.09 9.27 -6.91
N GLN A 81 -6.07 10.05 -7.28
CA GLN A 81 -5.78 10.34 -8.69
C GLN A 81 -5.41 9.09 -9.48
N VAL A 82 -4.57 8.21 -8.91
CA VAL A 82 -4.24 6.91 -9.54
C VAL A 82 -5.49 6.08 -9.79
N TRP A 83 -6.40 6.01 -8.81
CA TRP A 83 -7.65 5.27 -8.99
C TRP A 83 -8.60 5.94 -9.99
N ALA A 84 -8.65 7.26 -10.04
CA ALA A 84 -9.45 8.00 -11.01
C ALA A 84 -8.97 7.82 -12.47
N LEU A 85 -7.69 7.48 -12.68
CA LEU A 85 -7.16 7.12 -14.00
C LEU A 85 -7.56 5.71 -14.43
N LEU A 86 -7.77 4.80 -13.48
CA LEU A 86 -8.09 3.40 -13.76
C LEU A 86 -9.60 3.14 -13.77
N PHE A 87 -10.35 3.88 -12.96
CA PHE A 87 -11.78 3.71 -12.70
C PHE A 87 -12.45 5.08 -12.51
N THR A 88 -13.78 5.12 -12.45
CA THR A 88 -14.57 6.37 -12.47
C THR A 88 -14.54 7.21 -11.18
N GLY A 89 -13.43 7.20 -10.43
CA GLY A 89 -13.22 8.03 -9.23
C GLY A 89 -14.01 7.57 -7.99
N GLY A 90 -13.58 8.06 -6.81
CA GLY A 90 -14.26 7.81 -5.52
C GLY A 90 -13.53 6.83 -4.59
N ASP A 91 -14.24 6.33 -3.57
CA ASP A 91 -13.73 5.32 -2.64
C ASP A 91 -13.49 3.99 -3.36
N VAL A 92 -12.22 3.68 -3.61
CA VAL A 92 -11.79 2.46 -4.30
C VAL A 92 -12.28 1.19 -3.60
N PHE A 93 -12.35 1.16 -2.26
CA PHE A 93 -12.79 -0.03 -1.55
C PHE A 93 -14.28 -0.25 -1.72
N ALA A 94 -15.07 0.81 -1.59
CA ALA A 94 -16.51 0.76 -1.83
C ALA A 94 -16.81 0.33 -3.27
N TRP A 95 -16.14 0.96 -4.25
CA TRP A 95 -16.27 0.62 -5.66
C TRP A 95 -15.87 -0.84 -5.93
N TRP A 96 -14.72 -1.27 -5.41
CA TRP A 96 -14.21 -2.62 -5.62
C TRP A 96 -15.16 -3.67 -5.05
N MET A 97 -15.67 -3.47 -3.84
CA MET A 97 -16.63 -4.38 -3.21
C MET A 97 -17.96 -4.43 -3.95
N ALA A 98 -18.45 -3.32 -4.48
CA ALA A 98 -19.65 -3.27 -5.32
C ALA A 98 -19.43 -4.04 -6.64
N ALA A 99 -18.31 -3.80 -7.33
CA ALA A 99 -17.97 -4.47 -8.57
C ALA A 99 -17.86 -5.99 -8.40
N ARG A 100 -17.32 -6.49 -7.28
CA ARG A 100 -17.22 -7.93 -6.99
C ARG A 100 -18.57 -8.64 -6.84
N LYS A 101 -19.65 -7.92 -6.51
CA LYS A 101 -21.01 -8.48 -6.42
C LYS A 101 -21.65 -8.66 -7.80
N ILE A 102 -21.27 -7.82 -8.75
CA ILE A 102 -21.87 -7.77 -10.10
C ILE A 102 -21.09 -8.67 -11.07
N LEU A 103 -19.76 -8.73 -10.93
CA LEU A 103 -18.89 -9.41 -11.89
C LEU A 103 -18.88 -10.94 -11.74
N ILE A 104 -18.95 -11.63 -12.87
CA ILE A 104 -18.74 -13.09 -12.94
C ILE A 104 -17.30 -13.47 -12.53
N LYS A 105 -17.16 -14.67 -11.95
CA LYS A 105 -15.91 -15.17 -11.34
C LYS A 105 -14.62 -14.96 -12.15
N PRO A 106 -14.56 -15.20 -13.49
CA PRO A 106 -13.33 -14.94 -14.25
C PRO A 106 -12.97 -13.45 -14.36
N HIS A 107 -13.95 -12.57 -14.54
CA HIS A 107 -13.74 -11.12 -14.63
C HIS A 107 -13.37 -10.53 -13.26
N ARG A 108 -14.02 -11.01 -12.19
CA ARG A 108 -13.67 -10.66 -10.81
C ARG A 108 -12.20 -10.92 -10.49
N ARG A 109 -11.64 -12.06 -10.92
CA ARG A 109 -10.21 -12.38 -10.68
C ARG A 109 -9.26 -11.41 -11.38
N LYS A 110 -9.57 -11.02 -12.63
CA LYS A 110 -8.77 -10.06 -13.39
C LYS A 110 -8.79 -8.69 -12.70
N MET A 111 -9.97 -8.21 -12.31
CA MET A 111 -10.12 -6.95 -11.59
C MET A 111 -9.42 -6.98 -10.21
N ASP A 112 -9.64 -8.04 -9.42
CA ASP A 112 -8.97 -8.22 -8.12
C ASP A 112 -7.44 -8.16 -8.28
N ALA A 113 -6.89 -8.75 -9.37
CA ALA A 113 -5.47 -8.70 -9.65
C ALA A 113 -4.97 -7.27 -9.97
N VAL A 114 -5.72 -6.49 -10.76
CA VAL A 114 -5.38 -5.09 -11.05
C VAL A 114 -5.33 -4.27 -9.76
N VAL A 115 -6.35 -4.38 -8.92
CA VAL A 115 -6.40 -3.66 -7.64
C VAL A 115 -5.21 -4.06 -6.74
N ILE A 116 -4.93 -5.36 -6.61
CA ILE A 116 -3.80 -5.85 -5.81
C ILE A 116 -2.46 -5.33 -6.35
N ILE A 117 -2.25 -5.35 -7.67
CA ILE A 117 -1.00 -4.90 -8.29
C ILE A 117 -0.81 -3.39 -8.11
N VAL A 118 -1.85 -2.59 -8.32
CA VAL A 118 -1.77 -1.13 -8.18
C VAL A 118 -1.52 -0.76 -6.73
N SER A 119 -2.28 -1.33 -5.78
CA SER A 119 -2.03 -1.12 -4.34
C SER A 119 -0.62 -1.58 -3.95
N TRP A 120 -0.13 -2.68 -4.50
CA TRP A 120 1.25 -3.12 -4.28
C TRP A 120 2.28 -2.10 -4.80
N ARG A 121 2.05 -1.49 -5.97
CA ARG A 121 2.93 -0.45 -6.52
C ARG A 121 2.94 0.80 -5.65
N ILE A 122 1.75 1.28 -5.26
CA ILE A 122 1.58 2.41 -4.32
C ILE A 122 2.34 2.15 -3.02
N TRP A 123 2.24 0.93 -2.48
CA TRP A 123 2.94 0.55 -1.25
C TRP A 123 4.47 0.41 -1.42
N LYS A 124 4.98 0.25 -2.64
CA LYS A 124 6.42 0.15 -2.89
C LYS A 124 7.10 1.49 -3.16
N GLU A 125 6.35 2.55 -3.43
CA GLU A 125 6.96 3.88 -3.56
C GLU A 125 7.58 4.38 -2.26
#